data_AF-A0A2X4R9U9-F1
#
_entry.id   AF-A0A2X4R9U9-F1
#
_cell.length_a   1.000
_cell.length_b   1.000
_cell.length_c   1.000
_cell.angle_alpha   90.00
_cell.angle_beta   90.00
_cell.angle_gamma   90.00
#
_symmetry.space_group_name_H-M   'P 1'
#
loop_
_entity.id
_entity.type
_entity.pdbx_description
1 polymer ?
#
loop_
_entity_poly.entity_id
_entity_poly.type
_entity_poly.pdbx_seq_one_letter_code
_entity_poly.pdbx_strand_id
1 'polypeptide(L)'
;MTKLIYNKRVTIAGIPAEADEYMLGSRSAVAWLIDRYQVKKDKASGIVNDPNDWADEVGNPRYIVDLIGKVVRVAMETVRIVDGLNSK
;
A
#
# COMPACT_ATOMS: atom_id res chain seq x y z
N MET A 1 -15.20 -1.08 5.47
CA MET A 1 -14.85 -0.13 4.40
C MET A 1 -14.03 1.00 4.98
N THR A 2 -12.74 1.02 4.69
CA THR A 2 -11.77 2.00 5.18
C THR A 2 -11.46 3.04 4.10
N LYS A 3 -10.93 4.19 4.53
CA LYS A 3 -10.50 5.30 3.67
C LYS A 3 -9.02 5.57 3.93
N LEU A 4 -8.27 5.84 2.87
CA LEU A 4 -6.86 6.19 2.91
C LEU A 4 -6.68 7.59 2.32
N ILE A 5 -6.12 8.49 3.13
CA ILE A 5 -5.80 9.85 2.70
C ILE A 5 -4.40 9.80 2.09
N TYR A 6 -4.31 9.89 0.75
CA TYR A 6 -3.04 9.84 0.05
C TYR A 6 -2.30 11.19 0.17
N ASN A 7 -3.02 12.29 -0.10
CA ASN A 7 -2.52 13.65 0.10
C ASN A 7 -3.69 14.63 0.28
N LYS A 8 -3.41 15.95 0.31
CA LYS A 8 -4.42 17.01 0.48
C LYS A 8 -5.52 17.04 -0.60
N ARG A 9 -5.31 16.39 -1.75
CA ARG A 9 -6.20 16.43 -2.92
C ARG A 9 -6.81 15.07 -3.27
N VAL A 10 -6.19 13.97 -2.83
CA VAL A 10 -6.57 12.61 -3.22
C VAL A 10 -6.86 11.77 -1.99
N THR A 11 -8.06 11.19 -1.96
CA THR A 11 -8.48 10.21 -0.96
C THR A 11 -8.94 8.95 -1.68
N ILE A 12 -8.42 7.80 -1.27
CA ILE A 12 -8.82 6.49 -1.77
C ILE A 12 -9.85 5.94 -0.78
N ALA A 13 -11.07 5.71 -1.26
CA ALA A 13 -12.16 5.17 -0.46
C ALA A 13 -12.60 3.81 -1.01
N GLY A 14 -13.33 3.04 -0.19
CA GLY A 14 -13.83 1.74 -0.62
C GLY A 14 -12.85 0.59 -0.45
N ILE A 15 -11.84 0.77 0.39
CA ILE A 15 -10.93 -0.32 0.74
C ILE A 15 -11.71 -1.30 1.64
N PRO A 16 -11.85 -2.59 1.25
CA PRO A 16 -12.47 -3.60 2.10
C PRO A 16 -11.65 -3.79 3.38
N ALA A 17 -12.31 -4.10 4.51
CA ALA A 17 -11.60 -4.26 5.78
C ALA A 17 -10.74 -5.55 5.79
N GLU A 18 -11.20 -6.55 5.05
CA GLU A 18 -10.59 -7.85 4.82
C GLU A 18 -9.20 -7.72 4.15
N ALA A 19 -8.92 -6.59 3.47
CA ALA A 19 -7.61 -6.32 2.91
C ALA A 19 -6.51 -6.21 3.99
N ASP A 20 -6.89 -5.92 5.23
CA ASP A 20 -5.96 -5.89 6.37
C ASP A 20 -5.68 -7.27 6.97
N GLU A 21 -6.43 -8.31 6.60
CA GLU A 21 -6.21 -9.68 7.05
C GLU A 21 -5.01 -10.34 6.37
N TYR A 22 -4.62 -9.85 5.18
CA TYR A 22 -3.40 -10.31 4.53
C TYR A 22 -2.15 -9.72 5.19
N MET A 23 -1.63 -10.47 6.16
CA MET A 23 -0.49 -10.09 7.00
C MET A 23 0.86 -10.52 6.41
N LEU A 24 1.84 -9.60 6.44
CA LEU A 24 3.23 -9.81 6.07
C LEU A 24 4.12 -9.54 7.29
N GLY A 25 4.33 -10.57 8.11
CA GLY A 25 4.95 -10.43 9.42
C GLY A 25 4.00 -9.75 10.40
N SER A 26 4.36 -8.57 10.89
CA SER A 26 3.58 -7.84 11.92
C SER A 26 2.62 -6.78 11.37
N ARG A 27 2.51 -6.62 10.05
CA ARG A 27 1.65 -5.59 9.41
C ARG A 27 0.92 -6.16 8.20
N SER A 28 -0.25 -5.60 7.89
CA SER A 28 -0.96 -5.91 6.64
C SER A 28 -0.19 -5.41 5.43
N ALA A 29 -0.46 -5.97 4.24
CA ALA A 29 0.14 -5.49 3.01
C ALA A 29 -0.16 -4.00 2.73
N VAL A 30 -1.37 -3.55 3.06
CA VAL A 30 -1.78 -2.13 2.93
C VAL A 30 -1.02 -1.25 3.92
N ALA A 31 -0.91 -1.66 5.19
CA ALA A 31 -0.14 -0.94 6.21
C ALA A 31 1.37 -0.86 5.87
N TRP A 32 1.92 -1.93 5.28
CA TRP A 32 3.29 -1.96 4.77
C TRP A 32 3.53 -0.90 3.70
N LEU A 33 2.58 -0.75 2.78
CA LEU A 33 2.66 0.23 1.70
C LEU A 33 2.64 1.67 2.26
N ILE A 34 1.75 1.97 3.19
CA ILE A 34 1.65 3.29 3.85
C ILE A 34 2.95 3.65 4.57
N ASP A 35 3.57 2.68 5.25
CA ASP A 35 4.82 2.93 5.97
C ASP A 35 5.99 3.24 5.04
N ARG A 36 6.06 2.57 3.89
CA ARG A 36 7.21 2.65 2.98
C ARG A 36 7.10 3.77 1.97
N TYR A 37 5.91 4.04 1.45
CA TYR A 37 5.68 5.06 0.43
C TYR A 37 5.36 6.42 1.05
N GLN A 38 6.31 6.93 1.84
CA GLN A 38 6.29 8.29 2.38
C GLN A 38 7.70 8.88 2.30
N VAL A 39 7.80 10.20 2.14
CA VAL A 39 9.09 10.90 2.17
C VAL A 39 9.70 10.78 3.56
N LYS A 40 10.88 10.16 3.67
CA LYS A 40 11.63 10.04 4.93
C LYS A 40 13.03 10.59 4.75
N LYS A 41 13.51 11.35 5.73
CA LYS A 41 14.91 11.78 5.79
C LYS A 41 15.61 11.04 6.92
N ASP A 42 16.67 10.31 6.59
CA ASP A 42 17.51 9.69 7.61
C ASP A 42 18.29 10.76 8.37
N LYS A 43 18.29 10.67 9.71
CA LYS A 43 18.89 11.71 10.57
C LYS A 43 20.42 11.65 10.57
N ALA A 44 21.00 10.46 10.47
CA ALA A 44 22.43 10.26 10.58
C ALA A 44 23.15 10.63 9.28
N SER A 45 22.66 10.13 8.14
CA SER A 45 23.23 10.36 6.82
C SER A 45 22.70 11.62 6.13
N GLY A 46 21.52 12.11 6.53
CA GLY A 46 20.84 13.21 5.86
C GLY A 46 20.20 12.82 4.51
N ILE A 47 20.29 11.55 4.09
CA ILE A 47 19.74 11.07 2.83
C ILE A 47 18.21 11.13 2.88
N VAL A 48 17.62 11.74 1.85
CA VAL A 48 16.17 11.78 1.65
C VAL A 48 15.77 10.61 0.77
N ASN A 49 14.82 9.81 1.26
CA ASN A 49 14.14 8.78 0.51
C ASN A 49 12.78 9.33 0.10
N ASP A 50 12.66 9.75 -1.16
CA ASP A 50 11.42 10.22 -1.76
C ASP A 50 10.88 9.17 -2.75
N PRO A 51 9.77 8.48 -2.45
CA PRO A 51 9.19 7.50 -3.37
C PRO A 51 8.62 8.13 -4.66
N ASN A 52 8.44 9.46 -4.73
CA ASN A 52 8.00 10.14 -5.95
C ASN A 52 9.11 10.19 -7.01
N ASP A 53 10.39 10.15 -6.61
CA ASP A 53 11.52 10.11 -7.55
C ASP A 53 11.41 8.90 -8.49
N TRP A 54 10.94 7.76 -7.97
CA TRP A 54 10.69 6.58 -8.79
C TRP A 54 9.50 6.76 -9.74
N ALA A 55 8.44 7.44 -9.30
CA ALA A 55 7.29 7.74 -10.16
C ALA A 55 7.70 8.63 -11.35
N ASP A 56 8.63 9.57 -11.13
CA ASP A 56 9.21 10.42 -12.17
C ASP A 56 10.15 9.63 -13.09
N GLU A 57 11.02 8.77 -12.55
CA GLU A 57 11.95 7.92 -13.32
C GLU A 57 11.20 7.01 -14.31
N VAL A 58 10.09 6.40 -13.88
CA VAL A 58 9.26 5.54 -14.75
C VAL A 58 8.24 6.32 -15.58
N GLY A 59 8.22 7.66 -15.49
CA GLY A 59 7.30 8.52 -16.23
C GLY A 59 5.82 8.31 -15.89
N ASN A 60 5.50 7.87 -14.67
CA ASN A 60 4.13 7.61 -14.23
C ASN A 60 3.81 8.30 -12.90
N PRO A 61 3.22 9.52 -12.92
CA PRO A 61 2.90 10.27 -11.70
C PRO A 61 1.79 9.61 -10.85
N ARG A 62 1.06 8.65 -11.41
CA ARG A 62 0.02 7.89 -10.69
C ARG A 62 0.54 6.59 -10.08
N TYR A 63 1.82 6.28 -10.24
CA TYR A 63 2.40 4.98 -9.88
C TYR A 63 2.00 4.52 -8.47
N ILE A 64 2.19 5.38 -7.47
CA ILE A 64 1.94 5.04 -6.07
C ILE A 64 0.43 4.88 -5.79
N VAL A 65 -0.41 5.76 -6.35
CA VAL A 65 -1.87 5.68 -6.20
C VAL A 65 -2.41 4.39 -6.81
N ASP A 66 -1.95 4.04 -8.00
CA ASP A 66 -2.39 2.82 -8.68
C ASP A 66 -1.82 1.57 -7.99
N LEU A 67 -0.61 1.67 -7.39
CA LEU A 67 -0.02 0.60 -6.58
C LEU A 67 -0.87 0.30 -5.34
N ILE A 68 -1.44 1.31 -4.66
CA ILE A 68 -2.36 1.10 -3.54
C ILE A 68 -3.54 0.23 -3.97
N GLY A 69 -4.19 0.54 -5.10
CA GLY A 69 -5.29 -0.26 -5.62
C GLY A 69 -4.88 -1.69 -5.98
N LYS A 70 -3.70 -1.88 -6.57
CA LYS A 70 -3.16 -3.21 -6.88
C LYS A 70 -2.89 -4.03 -5.62
N VAL A 71 -2.29 -3.43 -4.59
CA VAL A 71 -2.00 -4.11 -3.31
C VAL A 71 -3.29 -4.51 -2.60
N VAL A 72 -4.31 -3.64 -2.58
CA VAL A 72 -5.62 -3.97 -2.02
C VAL A 72 -6.24 -5.17 -2.75
N ARG A 73 -6.16 -5.21 -4.08
CA ARG A 73 -6.65 -6.35 -4.86
C ARG A 73 -5.90 -7.64 -4.54
N VAL A 74 -4.56 -7.58 -4.48
CA VAL A 74 -3.74 -8.75 -4.13
C VAL A 74 -4.11 -9.27 -2.74
N ALA A 75 -4.21 -8.38 -1.75
CA ALA A 75 -4.60 -8.76 -0.39
C ALA A 75 -5.95 -9.49 -0.36
N MET A 76 -6.97 -8.93 -1.00
CA MET A 76 -8.30 -9.55 -1.08
C MET A 76 -8.29 -10.91 -1.76
N GLU A 77 -7.56 -11.04 -2.87
CA GLU A 77 -7.50 -12.29 -3.61
C GLU A 77 -6.73 -13.36 -2.82
N THR A 78 -5.69 -12.97 -2.09
CA THR A 78 -4.96 -13.89 -1.22
C THR A 78 -5.82 -14.41 -0.09
N VAL A 79 -6.56 -13.53 0.61
CA VAL A 79 -7.50 -13.93 1.67
C VAL A 79 -8.52 -14.94 1.11
N ARG A 80 -9.16 -14.62 -0.03
CA ARG A 80 -10.11 -15.53 -0.68
C ARG A 80 -9.50 -16.91 -0.99
N ILE A 81 -8.27 -16.96 -1.52
CA ILE A 81 -7.60 -18.22 -1.85
C ILE A 81 -7.34 -19.03 -0.58
N VAL A 82 -6.80 -18.40 0.47
CA VAL A 82 -6.48 -19.07 1.74
C VAL A 82 -7.75 -19.63 2.40
N ASP A 83 -8.83 -18.86 2.43
CA ASP A 83 -10.12 -19.32 2.98
C ASP A 83 -10.68 -20.52 2.20
N GLY A 84 -10.49 -20.51 0.88
CA GLY A 84 -10.85 -21.64 0.01
C GLY A 84 -10.03 -22.92 0.29
N LEU A 85 -8.81 -22.80 0.82
CA LEU A 85 -7.99 -23.95 1.23
C LEU A 85 -8.43 -24.51 2.58
N ASN A 86 -8.86 -23.65 3.51
CA ASN A 86 -9.31 -24.05 4.85
C ASN A 86 -10.73 -24.66 4.87
N SER A 87 -11.47 -24.53 3.77
CA SER A 87 -12.85 -25.05 3.64
C SER A 87 -12.90 -26.54 3.25
N LYS A 88 -11.86 -27.31 3.56
CA LYS A 88 -11.76 -28.76 3.31
C LYS A 88 -11.49 -29.54 4.59
#